data_AF-A0A7J4NPP9-F1
#
_entry.id   AF-A0A7J4NPP9-F1
#
_cell.length_a   1.000
_cell.length_b   1.000
_cell.length_c   1.000
_cell.angle_alpha   90.00
_cell.angle_beta   90.00
_cell.angle_gamma   90.00
#
_symmetry.space_group_name_H-M   'P 1'
#
loop_
_entity.id
_entity.type
_entity.pdbx_description
1 polymer ?
#
loop_
_entity_poly.entity_id
_entity_poly.type
_entity_poly.pdbx_seq_one_letter_code
_entity_poly.pdbx_strand_id
1 'polypeptide(L)'
;DEENWETKLGQILDGTKNGSWRAAAESMDELTKELNARTAAIEDATELLEFLLDEWKDLRNRLQKTGIGPDDSERLECEAAVASVKEAYEVADVPRCLDALGDADGRMERLRRRV
;
A
#
# COMPACT_ATOMS: atom_id res chain seq x y z
N ASP A 1 12.55 0.33 6.62
CA ASP A 1 12.36 -0.23 7.98
C ASP A 1 12.89 0.69 9.04
N GLU A 2 12.35 0.55 10.26
CA GLU A 2 12.66 1.40 11.41
C GLU A 2 14.15 1.48 11.71
N GLU A 3 14.79 0.31 11.76
CA GLU A 3 16.23 0.16 12.00
C GLU A 3 17.10 0.94 11.00
N ASN A 4 16.64 1.11 9.76
CA ASN A 4 17.42 1.80 8.72
C ASN A 4 17.49 3.32 8.98
N TRP A 5 16.35 3.95 9.25
CA TRP A 5 16.34 5.40 9.50
C TRP A 5 16.93 5.74 10.88
N GLU A 6 16.76 4.87 11.89
CA GLU A 6 17.45 5.02 13.18
C GLU A 6 18.97 4.96 13.03
N THR A 7 19.47 4.03 12.21
CA THR A 7 20.91 3.93 11.91
C THR A 7 21.41 5.21 11.22
N LYS A 8 20.68 5.73 10.23
CA LYS A 8 21.01 7.00 9.55
C LYS A 8 21.01 8.17 10.54
N LEU A 9 20.05 8.26 11.45
CA LEU A 9 20.03 9.28 12.51
C LEU A 9 21.26 9.19 13.43
N GLY A 10 21.67 7.96 13.81
CA GLY A 10 22.89 7.75 14.59
C GLY A 10 24.13 8.28 13.88
N GLN A 11 24.27 8.00 12.58
CA GLN A 11 25.37 8.50 11.76
C GLN A 11 25.38 10.03 11.64
N ILE A 12 24.19 10.64 11.48
CA ILE A 12 24.04 12.10 11.47
C ILE A 12 24.49 12.69 12.81
N LEU A 13 24.06 12.10 13.93
CA LEU A 13 24.44 12.56 15.27
C LEU A 13 25.95 12.47 15.49
N ASP A 14 26.60 11.40 15.08
CA ASP A 14 28.04 11.27 15.19
C ASP A 14 28.78 12.27 14.29
N GLY A 15 28.26 12.53 13.08
CA GLY A 15 28.74 13.60 12.20
C GLY A 15 28.69 14.99 12.86
N THR A 16 27.60 15.30 13.58
CA THR A 16 27.50 16.55 14.35
C THR A 16 28.54 16.63 15.47
N LYS A 17 28.69 15.56 16.27
CA LYS A 17 29.68 15.49 17.37
C LYS A 17 31.11 15.66 16.88
N ASN A 18 31.41 15.16 15.67
CA ASN A 18 32.76 15.20 15.09
C ASN A 18 33.06 16.48 14.30
N GLY A 19 32.15 17.47 14.31
CA GLY A 19 32.36 18.76 13.65
C GLY A 19 32.00 18.79 12.15
N SER A 20 31.45 17.71 11.62
CA SER A 20 31.03 17.55 10.22
C SER A 20 29.61 18.09 9.98
N TRP A 21 29.31 19.28 10.48
CA TRP A 21 27.95 19.85 10.54
C TRP A 21 27.27 19.98 9.18
N ARG A 22 28.03 20.33 8.11
CA ARG A 22 27.47 20.46 6.76
C ARG A 22 27.01 19.11 6.19
N ALA A 23 27.85 18.09 6.31
CA ALA A 23 27.52 16.74 5.85
C ALA A 23 26.36 16.15 6.67
N ALA A 24 26.36 16.37 8.00
CA ALA A 24 25.26 15.94 8.85
C ALA A 24 23.93 16.62 8.50
N ALA A 25 23.95 17.92 8.15
CA ALA A 25 22.76 18.64 7.71
C ALA A 25 22.23 18.13 6.35
N GLU A 26 23.12 17.85 5.40
CA GLU A 26 22.76 17.27 4.10
C GLU A 26 22.11 15.88 4.26
N SER A 27 22.71 14.99 5.05
CA SER A 27 22.13 13.67 5.34
C SER A 27 20.80 13.75 6.09
N MET A 28 20.60 14.76 6.95
CA MET A 28 19.31 14.98 7.61
C MET A 28 18.23 15.43 6.62
N ASP A 29 18.57 16.29 5.66
CA ASP A 29 17.65 16.72 4.60
C ASP A 29 17.26 15.54 3.69
N GLU A 30 18.23 14.71 3.30
CA GLU A 30 17.98 13.46 2.57
C GLU A 30 17.05 12.52 3.35
N LEU A 31 17.34 12.26 4.62
CA LEU A 31 16.51 11.40 5.46
C LEU A 31 15.08 11.94 5.60
N THR A 32 14.94 13.26 5.77
CA THR A 32 13.63 13.91 5.86
C THR A 32 12.84 13.73 4.56
N LYS A 33 13.49 13.88 3.40
CA LYS A 33 12.87 13.65 2.09
C LYS A 33 12.43 12.19 1.91
N GLU A 34 13.26 11.24 2.30
CA GLU A 34 12.92 9.81 2.24
C GLU A 34 11.71 9.47 3.12
N LEU A 35 11.68 9.97 4.37
CA LEU A 35 10.57 9.74 5.28
C LEU A 35 9.27 10.39 4.76
N ASN A 36 9.34 11.62 4.26
CA ASN A 36 8.18 12.29 3.67
C ASN A 36 7.65 11.53 2.45
N ALA A 37 8.53 11.07 1.56
CA ALA A 37 8.12 10.28 0.39
C ALA A 37 7.47 8.95 0.82
N ARG A 38 7.99 8.30 1.86
CA ARG A 38 7.39 7.08 2.42
C ARG A 38 6.03 7.34 3.03
N THR A 39 5.86 8.43 3.79
CA THR A 39 4.57 8.82 4.37
C THR A 39 3.54 9.07 3.27
N ALA A 40 3.89 9.83 2.23
CA ALA A 40 3.01 10.08 1.09
C ALA A 40 2.60 8.77 0.40
N ALA A 41 3.55 7.84 0.20
CA ALA A 41 3.24 6.56 -0.43
C ALA A 41 2.30 5.67 0.43
N ILE A 42 2.39 5.76 1.76
CA ILE A 42 1.45 5.09 2.67
C ILE A 42 0.06 5.73 2.57
N GLU A 43 -0.02 7.06 2.58
CA GLU A 43 -1.28 7.80 2.44
C GLU A 43 -1.97 7.46 1.10
N ASP A 44 -1.23 7.49 -0.01
CA ASP A 44 -1.74 7.09 -1.33
C ASP A 44 -2.27 5.64 -1.33
N ALA A 45 -1.53 4.70 -0.72
CA ALA A 45 -1.97 3.31 -0.63
C ALA A 45 -3.22 3.13 0.24
N THR A 46 -3.35 3.92 1.31
CA THR A 46 -4.57 3.96 2.15
C THR A 46 -5.76 4.43 1.34
N GLU A 47 -5.64 5.55 0.63
CA GLU A 47 -6.73 6.09 -0.21
C GLU A 47 -7.17 5.09 -1.29
N LEU A 48 -6.21 4.45 -1.96
CA LEU A 48 -6.49 3.43 -2.99
C LEU A 48 -7.17 2.19 -2.41
N LEU A 49 -6.75 1.74 -1.22
CA LEU A 49 -7.40 0.62 -0.53
C LEU A 49 -8.84 0.96 -0.17
N GLU A 50 -9.10 2.12 0.43
CA GLU A 50 -10.44 2.55 0.80
C GLU A 50 -11.36 2.58 -0.43
N PHE A 51 -10.89 3.19 -1.53
CA PHE A 51 -11.60 3.21 -2.80
C PHE A 51 -11.91 1.80 -3.31
N LEU A 52 -10.92 0.91 -3.35
CA LEU A 52 -11.08 -0.46 -3.83
C LEU A 52 -12.08 -1.26 -2.98
N LEU A 53 -12.07 -1.09 -1.65
CA LEU A 53 -13.01 -1.78 -0.75
C LEU A 53 -14.45 -1.33 -0.97
N ASP A 54 -14.67 -0.04 -1.18
CA ASP A 54 -15.99 0.51 -1.49
C ASP A 54 -16.49 0.02 -2.85
N GLU A 55 -15.64 0.06 -3.88
CA GLU A 55 -15.96 -0.49 -5.19
C GLU A 55 -16.27 -1.99 -5.13
N TRP A 56 -15.49 -2.75 -4.35
CA TRP A 56 -15.71 -4.19 -4.19
C TRP A 56 -17.05 -4.49 -3.53
N LYS A 57 -17.39 -3.74 -2.47
CA LYS A 57 -18.68 -3.86 -1.79
C LYS A 57 -19.85 -3.64 -2.75
N ASP A 58 -19.77 -2.62 -3.59
CA ASP A 58 -20.81 -2.31 -4.57
C ASP A 58 -20.90 -3.35 -5.68
N LEU A 59 -19.76 -3.79 -6.22
CA LEU A 59 -19.70 -4.84 -7.23
C LEU A 59 -20.26 -6.17 -6.69
N ARG A 60 -19.88 -6.55 -5.47
CA ARG A 60 -20.38 -7.77 -4.80
C ARG A 60 -21.90 -7.76 -4.64
N ASN A 61 -22.48 -6.60 -4.34
CA ASN A 61 -23.94 -6.44 -4.30
C ASN A 61 -24.59 -6.60 -5.68
N ARG A 62 -23.96 -6.10 -6.75
CA ARG A 62 -24.46 -6.27 -8.13
C ARG A 62 -24.38 -7.72 -8.58
N LEU A 63 -23.25 -8.39 -8.34
CA LEU A 63 -23.06 -9.82 -8.62
C LEU A 63 -24.16 -10.66 -7.97
N GLN A 64 -24.48 -10.39 -6.70
CA GLN A 64 -25.55 -11.11 -6.00
C GLN A 64 -26.92 -10.90 -6.67
N LYS A 65 -27.22 -9.69 -7.17
CA LYS A 65 -28.49 -9.38 -7.85
C LYS A 65 -28.60 -10.03 -9.23
N THR A 66 -27.48 -10.26 -9.93
CA THR A 66 -27.45 -10.91 -11.25
C THR A 66 -27.31 -12.44 -11.17
N GLY A 67 -27.27 -13.00 -9.96
CA GLY A 67 -27.21 -14.45 -9.74
C GLY A 67 -25.79 -15.03 -9.65
N ILE A 68 -24.76 -14.19 -9.64
CA ILE A 68 -23.36 -14.61 -9.44
C ILE A 68 -23.11 -14.72 -7.93
N GLY A 69 -23.34 -15.93 -7.40
CA GLY A 69 -23.22 -16.27 -6.00
C GLY A 69 -21.77 -16.43 -5.51
N PRO A 70 -21.56 -16.67 -4.21
CA PRO A 70 -20.23 -16.80 -3.58
C PRO A 70 -19.44 -18.01 -4.07
N ASP A 71 -20.07 -19.02 -4.68
CA ASP A 71 -19.40 -20.22 -5.21
C ASP A 71 -18.82 -19.99 -6.62
N ASP A 72 -19.02 -18.80 -7.20
CA ASP A 72 -18.43 -18.44 -8.50
C ASP A 72 -16.91 -18.33 -8.39
N SER A 73 -16.19 -19.03 -9.27
CA SER A 73 -14.72 -19.13 -9.19
C SER A 73 -14.03 -17.78 -9.35
N GLU A 74 -14.48 -16.93 -10.28
CA GLU A 74 -13.87 -15.61 -10.47
C GLU A 74 -14.20 -14.67 -9.30
N ARG A 75 -15.39 -14.80 -8.70
CA ARG A 75 -15.74 -14.05 -7.49
C ARG A 75 -14.85 -14.47 -6.32
N LEU A 76 -14.62 -15.76 -6.11
CA LEU A 76 -13.73 -16.27 -5.06
C LEU A 76 -12.29 -15.79 -5.26
N GLU A 77 -11.81 -15.84 -6.49
CA GLU A 77 -10.51 -15.31 -6.86
C GLU A 77 -10.38 -13.80 -6.58
N CYS A 78 -11.44 -13.04 -6.84
CA CYS A 78 -11.48 -11.61 -6.53
C CYS A 78 -11.51 -11.35 -5.01
N GLU A 79 -12.29 -12.11 -4.23
CA GLU A 79 -12.28 -12.01 -2.75
C GLU A 79 -10.88 -12.31 -2.19
N ALA A 80 -10.20 -13.32 -2.74
CA ALA A 80 -8.83 -13.67 -2.34
C ALA A 80 -7.83 -12.55 -2.68
N ALA A 81 -7.95 -11.92 -3.85
CA ALA A 81 -7.10 -10.78 -4.21
C ALA A 81 -7.35 -9.57 -3.29
N VAL A 82 -8.60 -9.24 -2.98
CA VAL A 82 -8.95 -8.17 -2.03
C VAL A 82 -8.40 -8.48 -0.62
N ALA A 83 -8.42 -9.74 -0.20
CA ALA A 83 -7.81 -10.16 1.07
C ALA A 83 -6.29 -9.96 1.06
N SER A 84 -5.61 -10.30 -0.05
CA SER A 84 -4.17 -10.08 -0.22
C SER A 84 -3.77 -8.60 -0.11
N VAL A 85 -4.61 -7.68 -0.63
CA VAL A 85 -4.40 -6.24 -0.44
C VAL A 85 -4.41 -5.87 1.04
N LYS A 86 -5.41 -6.36 1.79
CA LYS A 86 -5.52 -6.07 3.23
C LYS A 86 -4.32 -6.62 4.01
N GLU A 87 -3.88 -7.84 3.70
CA GLU A 87 -2.70 -8.44 4.35
C GLU A 87 -1.44 -7.60 4.09
N ALA A 88 -1.22 -7.15 2.85
CA ALA A 88 -0.07 -6.31 2.50
C ALA A 88 -0.13 -4.94 3.20
N TYR A 89 -1.32 -4.36 3.30
CA TYR A 89 -1.56 -3.12 4.03
C TYR A 89 -1.30 -3.25 5.54
N GLU A 90 -1.77 -4.34 6.17
CA GLU A 90 -1.59 -4.58 7.61
C GLU A 90 -0.13 -4.67 8.04
N VAL A 91 0.75 -5.18 7.17
CA VAL A 91 2.20 -5.23 7.41
C VAL A 91 2.96 -4.00 6.93
N ALA A 92 2.24 -2.95 6.48
CA ALA A 92 2.79 -1.71 5.94
C ALA A 92 3.80 -1.91 4.78
N ASP A 93 3.61 -2.96 3.99
CA ASP A 93 4.40 -3.25 2.80
C ASP A 93 3.77 -2.55 1.58
N VAL A 94 4.11 -1.27 1.40
CA VAL A 94 3.54 -0.41 0.36
C VAL A 94 3.74 -0.97 -1.06
N PRO A 95 4.95 -1.39 -1.47
CA PRO A 95 5.14 -1.99 -2.80
C PRO A 95 4.22 -3.19 -3.03
N ARG A 96 4.17 -4.13 -2.08
CA ARG A 96 3.28 -5.30 -2.18
C ARG A 96 1.81 -4.91 -2.20
N CYS A 97 1.43 -3.89 -1.43
CA CYS A 97 0.06 -3.38 -1.40
C CYS A 97 -0.35 -2.83 -2.78
N LEU A 98 0.50 -2.02 -3.42
CA LEU A 98 0.25 -1.46 -4.74
C LEU A 98 0.14 -2.55 -5.83
N ASP A 99 1.01 -3.55 -5.81
CA ASP A 99 0.92 -4.69 -6.73
C ASP A 99 -0.38 -5.48 -6.53
N ALA A 100 -0.76 -5.73 -5.27
CA ALA A 100 -2.00 -6.43 -4.94
C ALA A 100 -3.24 -5.62 -5.34
N LEU A 101 -3.22 -4.30 -5.18
CA LEU A 101 -4.29 -3.39 -5.64
C LEU A 101 -4.51 -3.53 -7.15
N GLY A 102 -3.43 -3.57 -7.92
CA GLY A 102 -3.50 -3.77 -9.38
C GLY A 102 -4.11 -5.12 -9.78
N ASP A 103 -3.74 -6.21 -9.10
CA ASP A 103 -4.34 -7.53 -9.36
C ASP A 103 -5.83 -7.56 -8.98
N ALA A 104 -6.19 -6.98 -7.83
CA ALA A 104 -7.57 -6.91 -7.37
C ALA A 104 -8.44 -6.10 -8.33
N ASP A 105 -8.02 -4.91 -8.77
CA ASP A 105 -8.79 -4.12 -9.75
C ASP A 105 -8.94 -4.86 -11.09
N GLY A 106 -7.87 -5.51 -11.57
CA GLY A 106 -7.93 -6.32 -12.79
C GLY A 106 -8.95 -7.46 -12.72
N ARG A 107 -9.12 -8.08 -11.55
CA ARG A 107 -10.16 -9.11 -11.31
C ARG A 107 -11.55 -8.49 -11.17
N MET A 108 -11.68 -7.37 -10.47
CA MET A 108 -12.93 -6.63 -10.35
C MET A 108 -13.44 -6.20 -11.72
N GLU A 109 -12.57 -5.74 -12.62
CA GLU A 109 -12.92 -5.36 -13.98
C GLU A 109 -13.46 -6.55 -14.81
N ARG A 110 -12.92 -7.75 -14.64
CA ARG A 110 -13.48 -8.96 -15.29
C ARG A 110 -14.90 -9.25 -14.79
N LEU A 111 -15.13 -9.13 -13.48
CA LEU A 111 -16.46 -9.31 -12.88
C LEU A 111 -17.44 -8.20 -13.29
N ARG A 112 -16.98 -6.95 -13.43
CA ARG A 112 -17.81 -5.82 -13.93
C ARG A 112 -18.37 -6.10 -15.31
N ARG A 113 -17.64 -6.81 -16.18
CA ARG A 113 -18.11 -7.17 -17.53
C ARG A 113 -19.17 -8.27 -17.55
N ARG A 114 -19.43 -8.92 -16.41
CA ARG A 114 -20.39 -10.01 -16.27
C ARG A 114 -21.72 -9.58 -15.65
N VAL A 115 -21.83 -8.33 -15.17
CA VAL A 115 -23.01 -7.78 -14.49
C VAL A 115 -23.73 -6.71 -15.30
#